data_AF-A0A537V4L8-F1
#
_entry.id   AF-A0A537V4L8-F1
#
_cell.length_a   1.000
_cell.length_b   1.000
_cell.length_c   1.000
_cell.angle_alpha   90.00
_cell.angle_beta   90.00
_cell.angle_gamma   90.00
#
_symmetry.space_group_name_H-M   'P 1'
#
loop_
_entity.id
_entity.type
_entity.pdbx_description
1 polymer ?
#
loop_
_entity_poly.entity_id
_entity_poly.type
_entity_poly.pdbx_seq_one_letter_code
_entity_poly.pdbx_strand_id
1 'polypeptide(L)' 'MQKGRRTEIEFLNGLVVREGEKVGLTCQANAILTDIVKRVERGELRPNPRHITELRLN' A
#
# COMPACT_ATOMS: atom_id res chain seq x y z
N MET A 1 -9.69 -7.09 -4.47
CA MET A 1 -10.63 -5.95 -4.47
C MET A 1 -12.02 -6.50 -4.75
N GLN A 2 -13.02 -6.21 -3.92
CA GLN A 2 -14.39 -6.57 -4.29
C GLN A 2 -14.71 -5.91 -5.63
N LYS A 3 -15.31 -6.66 -6.55
CA LYS A 3 -15.53 -6.25 -7.96
C LYS A 3 -16.02 -4.80 -8.03
N GLY A 4 -15.24 -3.95 -8.70
CA GLY A 4 -15.60 -2.57 -9.04
C GLY A 4 -15.43 -1.52 -7.93
N ARG A 5 -15.10 -1.89 -6.69
CA ARG A 5 -14.91 -0.90 -5.61
C ARG A 5 -13.44 -0.45 -5.56
N ARG A 6 -13.21 0.86 -5.70
CA ARG A 6 -11.91 1.50 -5.48
C ARG A 6 -11.49 1.31 -4.02
N THR A 7 -10.20 1.14 -3.77
CA THR A 7 -9.68 0.99 -2.41
C THR A 7 -9.55 2.35 -1.71
N GLU A 8 -9.59 2.33 -0.38
CA GLU A 8 -9.32 3.52 0.46
C GLU A 8 -7.84 3.58 0.91
N ILE A 9 -6.98 2.75 0.32
CA ILE A 9 -5.58 2.53 0.77
C ILE A 9 -4.78 3.85 0.83
N GLU A 10 -5.02 4.75 -0.12
CA GLU A 10 -4.33 6.05 -0.22
C GLU A 10 -4.78 7.04 0.87
N PHE A 11 -6.02 6.91 1.33
CA PHE A 11 -6.56 7.73 2.41
C PHE A 11 -6.13 7.19 3.77
N LEU A 12 -6.05 5.87 3.95
CA LEU A 12 -5.68 5.26 5.22
C LEU A 12 -4.15 5.13 5.35
N ASN A 13 -3.53 4.22 4.59
CA ASN A 13 -2.09 3.98 4.68
C ASN A 13 -1.30 5.20 4.19
N GLY A 14 -1.79 5.89 3.16
CA GLY A 14 -1.18 7.13 2.70
C GLY A 14 -1.25 8.25 3.76
N LEU A 15 -2.28 8.31 4.59
CA LEU A 15 -2.31 9.23 5.74
C LEU A 15 -1.24 8.85 6.76
N VAL A 16 -1.12 7.56 7.12
CA VAL A 16 -0.10 7.09 8.06
C VAL A 16 1.31 7.47 7.60
N VAL A 17 1.61 7.31 6.30
CA VAL A 17 2.90 7.73 5.73
C VAL A 17 3.13 9.24 5.91
N ARG A 18 2.15 10.07 5.51
CA ARG A 18 2.25 11.53 5.63
C ARG A 18 2.38 12.00 7.08
N GLU A 19 1.67 11.38 8.02
CA GLU A 19 1.80 11.73 9.45
C GLU A 19 3.13 11.25 10.04
N GLY A 20 3.62 10.09 9.63
CA GLY A 20 4.94 9.59 10.02
C GLY A 20 6.06 10.53 9.59
N GLU A 21 6.01 11.02 8.35
CA GLU A 21 6.98 11.99 7.82
C GLU A 21 7.06 13.26 8.68
N LYS A 22 5.93 13.77 9.18
CA LYS A 22 5.90 14.97 10.04
C LYS A 22 6.64 14.79 11.37
N VAL A 23 6.73 13.56 11.87
CA VAL A 23 7.40 13.23 13.13
C VAL A 23 8.74 12.52 12.93
N GLY A 24 9.25 12.49 11.69
CA GLY A 24 10.53 11.85 11.36
C GLY A 24 10.51 10.32 11.41
N LEU A 25 9.34 9.69 11.30
CA LEU A 25 9.18 8.23 11.27
C LEU A 25 8.89 7.73 9.86
N THR A 26 9.64 6.72 9.43
CA THR A 26 9.37 6.03 8.15
C THR A 26 8.34 4.92 8.34
N CYS A 27 7.20 5.02 7.66
CA CYS A 27 6.15 4.00 7.68
C CYS A 27 6.28 3.04 6.49
N GLN A 28 7.39 2.30 6.39
CA GLN A 28 7.75 1.49 5.21
C GLN A 28 6.65 0.50 4.77
N ALA A 29 6.07 -0.24 5.72
CA ALA A 29 5.00 -1.19 5.42
C ALA A 29 3.79 -0.49 4.76
N ASN A 30 3.37 0.66 5.29
CA ASN A 30 2.25 1.43 4.74
C ASN A 30 2.56 1.98 3.35
N ALA A 31 3.78 2.46 3.11
CA ALA A 31 4.21 2.95 1.81
C ALA A 31 4.20 1.83 0.75
N ILE A 32 4.81 0.68 1.06
CA ILE A 32 4.89 -0.46 0.14
C ILE A 32 3.50 -1.04 -0.17
N LEU A 33 2.66 -1.22 0.86
CA LEU A 33 1.30 -1.71 0.66
C LEU A 33 0.46 -0.76 -0.19
N THR A 34 0.63 0.56 0.01
CA THR A 34 -0.05 1.57 -0.81
C THR A 34 0.35 1.46 -2.28
N ASP A 35 1.65 1.30 -2.56
CA ASP A 35 2.14 1.12 -3.94
C ASP A 35 1.59 -0.15 -4.59
N ILE A 36 1.68 -1.30 -3.90
CA ILE A 36 1.19 -2.59 -4.42
C ILE A 36 -0.29 -2.49 -4.80
N VAL A 37 -1.13 -1.93 -3.93
CA VAL A 37 -2.56 -1.81 -4.21
C VAL A 37 -2.82 -0.87 -5.38
N LYS A 38 -2.12 0.28 -5.47
CA LYS A 38 -2.27 1.20 -6.61
C LYS A 38 -1.84 0.55 -7.94
N ARG A 39 -0.80 -0.30 -7.93
CA ARG A 39 -0.37 -1.07 -9.11
C ARG A 39 -1.41 -2.13 -9.51
N VAL A 40 -2.05 -2.77 -8.54
CA VAL A 40 -3.18 -3.68 -8.80
C VAL A 40 -4.37 -2.92 -9.38
N GLU A 41 -4.70 -1.73 -8.86
CA GLU A 41 -5.78 -0.88 -9.37
C GLU A 41 -5.56 -0.43 -10.81
N ARG A 42 -4.32 -0.10 -11.17
CA ARG A 42 -3.93 0.27 -12.55
C ARG A 42 -3.81 -0.92 -13.50
N GLY A 43 -3.96 -2.16 -13.01
CA GLY A 43 -3.79 -3.37 -13.81
C GLY A 43 -2.34 -3.76 -14.10
N GLU A 44 -1.37 -3.09 -13.45
CA GLU A 44 0.07 -3.39 -13.59
C GLU A 44 0.48 -4.65 -12.81
N LEU A 45 -0.27 -4.99 -11.77
CA LEU A 45 -0.13 -6.22 -11.00
C LEU A 45 -1.43 -7.00 -10.95
N ARG A 46 -1.35 -8.33 -11.10
CA ARG A 46 -2.47 -9.20 -10.75
C ARG A 46 -2.57 -9.34 -9.23
N PRO A 47 -3.78 -9.36 -8.65
CA PRO A 47 -3.96 -9.64 -7.22
C PRO A 47 -3.34 -10.99 -6.86
N ASN A 48 -2.34 -10.99 -5.98
CA ASN A 48 -1.66 -12.20 -5.52
C ASN A 48 -1.16 -11.98 -4.07
N PRO A 49 -1.48 -12.87 -3.12
CA PRO A 49 -0.98 -12.78 -1.75
C PRO A 49 0.55 -12.69 -1.63
N ARG A 50 1.29 -13.25 -2.59
CA ARG A 50 2.76 -13.23 -2.62
C ARG A 50 3.36 -11.83 -2.60
N HIS A 51 2.65 -10.85 -3.17
CA HIS A 51 3.07 -9.44 -3.11
C HIS A 51 3.22 -8.91 -1.68
N ILE A 52 2.60 -9.57 -0.69
CA ILE A 52 2.68 -9.23 0.72
C ILE A 52 3.55 -10.24 1.48
N THR A 53 3.31 -11.54 1.30
CA THR A 53 3.98 -12.59 2.09
C THR A 53 5.48 -12.72 1.81
N GLU A 54 5.95 -12.21 0.67
CA GLU A 54 7.37 -12.24 0.28
C GLU A 54 8.09 -10.91 0.58
N LEU A 55 7.40 -9.91 1.15
CA LEU A 55 8.00 -8.63 1.48
C LEU A 55 9.07 -8.78 2.57
N ARG A 56 10.22 -8.16 2.31
CA ARG A 56 11.32 -7.97 3.25
C ARG A 56 11.32 -6.50 3.68
N LEU A 57 11.08 -6.24 4.96
CA LEU A 57 10.99 -4.89 5.55
C LEU A 57 12.21 -4.56 6.41
N ASN A 58 13.34 -5.20 6.12
CA ASN A 58 14.54 -5.25 6.95
C ASN A 58 15.71 -4.53 6.30
#